data_AF-A0A2M7ZRL8-F1
#
_entry.id   AF-A0A2M7ZRL8-F1
#
_cell.length_a   1.000
_cell.length_b   1.000
_cell.length_c   1.000
_cell.angle_alpha   90.00
_cell.angle_beta   90.00
_cell.angle_gamma   90.00
#
_symmetry.space_group_name_H-M   'P 1'
#
loop_
_entity.id
_entity.type
_entity.pdbx_description
1 polymer ?
#
loop_
_entity_poly.entity_id
_entity_poly.type
_entity_poly.pdbx_seq_one_letter_code
_entity_poly.pdbx_strand_id
1 'polypeptide(L)'
;LIKLLDLEVAGDFILMASTLMHIKVRMLLPPGVDEKGEEIDPRGELVQALLEYKRYKEMSEELAFFETSQRKLNFRSNYSEDPAEAPPEYEVLLKNVSIFDLAKAFKKALEGVKQPVVHEVMKINISIDEQIEYILKLLDENKRIHFLTLVNPMRERIRIVITFIALLELVKMQRIGIEGSDNFNDFVLIKLNDGQNI
;
A
#
# COMPACT_ATOMS: atom_id res chain seq x y z
N LEU A 1 -34.07 27.17 28.21
CA LEU A 1 -33.99 26.40 29.48
C LEU A 1 -33.63 24.92 29.25
N ILE A 2 -34.22 24.22 28.27
CA ILE A 2 -33.93 22.79 27.99
C ILE A 2 -32.54 22.55 27.38
N LYS A 3 -31.91 23.54 26.74
CA LYS A 3 -30.51 23.47 26.23
C LYS A 3 -29.42 23.64 27.30
N LEU A 4 -29.78 23.87 28.57
CA LEU A 4 -28.83 24.10 29.67
C LEU A 4 -28.67 22.89 30.60
N LEU A 5 -29.48 21.85 30.42
CA LEU A 5 -29.29 20.56 31.06
C LEU A 5 -28.77 19.62 29.99
N ASP A 6 -27.56 19.13 30.18
CA ASP A 6 -26.95 18.10 29.35
C ASP A 6 -27.78 16.82 29.49
N LEU A 7 -28.76 16.66 28.59
CA LEU A 7 -29.84 15.67 28.73
C LEU A 7 -29.30 14.24 28.64
N GLU A 8 -28.19 14.06 27.93
CA GLU A 8 -27.48 12.80 27.78
C GLU A 8 -26.81 12.39 29.09
N VAL A 9 -26.05 13.30 29.70
CA VAL A 9 -25.45 13.10 31.03
C VAL A 9 -26.54 12.80 32.06
N ALA A 10 -27.65 13.55 32.04
CA ALA A 10 -28.79 13.28 32.91
C ALA A 10 -29.41 11.89 32.67
N GLY A 11 -29.40 11.39 31.43
CA GLY A 11 -29.88 10.05 31.06
C GLY A 11 -29.12 8.93 31.78
N ASP A 12 -27.79 8.97 31.76
CA ASP A 12 -26.94 7.98 32.43
C ASP A 12 -27.11 8.00 33.96
N PHE A 13 -27.24 9.19 34.55
CA PHE A 13 -27.52 9.33 35.98
C PHE A 13 -28.89 8.75 36.36
N ILE A 14 -29.92 8.98 35.54
CA ILE A 14 -31.26 8.44 35.78
C ILE A 14 -31.26 6.91 35.64
N LEU A 15 -30.56 6.38 34.64
CA LEU A 15 -30.39 4.93 34.47
C LEU A 15 -29.72 4.32 35.71
N MET A 16 -28.59 4.89 36.16
CA MET A 16 -27.90 4.43 37.36
C MET A 16 -28.79 4.50 38.61
N ALA A 17 -29.53 5.60 38.78
CA ALA A 17 -30.47 5.74 39.90
C ALA A 17 -31.59 4.69 39.86
N SER A 18 -32.14 4.40 38.68
CA SER A 18 -33.16 3.37 38.47
C SER A 18 -32.61 1.97 38.79
N THR A 19 -31.40 1.65 38.33
CA THR A 19 -30.72 0.38 38.62
C THR A 19 -30.49 0.21 40.12
N LEU A 20 -30.01 1.24 40.83
CA LEU A 20 -29.81 1.18 42.27
C LEU A 20 -31.13 1.00 43.04
N MET A 21 -32.21 1.67 42.62
CA MET A 21 -33.54 1.46 43.19
C MET A 21 -34.02 0.03 42.96
N HIS A 22 -33.84 -0.51 41.76
CA HIS A 22 -34.20 -1.88 41.42
C HIS A 22 -33.45 -2.91 42.28
N ILE A 23 -32.13 -2.76 42.42
CA ILE A 23 -31.30 -3.59 43.30
C ILE A 23 -31.81 -3.51 44.74
N LYS A 24 -32.10 -2.31 45.24
CA LYS A 24 -32.61 -2.11 46.61
C LYS A 24 -33.96 -2.80 46.83
N VAL A 25 -34.89 -2.74 45.87
CA VAL A 25 -36.18 -3.45 45.96
C VAL A 25 -35.96 -4.97 45.98
N ARG A 26 -35.10 -5.50 45.10
CA ARG A 26 -34.78 -6.94 45.10
C ARG A 26 -34.14 -7.42 46.40
N MET A 27 -33.32 -6.59 47.05
CA MET A 27 -32.73 -6.90 48.36
C MET A 27 -33.74 -6.94 49.51
N LEU A 28 -34.89 -6.27 49.37
CA LEU A 28 -35.96 -6.29 50.38
C LEU A 28 -36.95 -7.44 50.19
N LEU A 29 -36.94 -8.07 49.02
CA LEU A 29 -37.79 -9.21 48.70
C LEU A 29 -37.07 -10.52 49.05
N PRO A 30 -37.81 -11.63 49.23
CA PRO A 30 -37.19 -12.94 49.44
C PRO A 30 -36.18 -13.24 48.32
N PRO A 31 -34.99 -13.75 48.65
CA PRO A 31 -33.93 -13.94 47.66
C PRO A 31 -34.35 -14.96 46.61
N GLY A 32 -34.00 -14.67 45.36
CA GLY A 32 -34.09 -15.64 44.27
C GLY A 32 -32.97 -16.67 44.40
N VAL A 33 -33.30 -17.93 44.15
CA VAL A 33 -32.34 -19.04 44.14
C VAL A 33 -32.01 -19.40 42.69
N ASP A 34 -30.73 -19.55 42.38
CA ASP A 34 -30.26 -20.01 41.07
C ASP A 34 -30.57 -21.49 40.83
N GLU A 35 -30.35 -21.98 39.59
CA GLU A 35 -30.52 -23.40 39.22
C GLU A 35 -29.72 -24.39 40.09
N LYS A 36 -28.70 -23.89 40.81
CA LYS A 36 -27.84 -24.63 41.73
C LYS A 36 -28.26 -24.52 43.21
N GLY A 37 -29.33 -23.80 43.52
CA GLY A 37 -29.79 -23.56 44.88
C GLY A 37 -28.96 -22.52 45.66
N GLU A 38 -28.10 -21.76 44.96
CA GLU A 38 -27.31 -20.68 45.55
C GLU A 38 -28.09 -19.36 45.55
N GLU A 39 -27.86 -18.54 46.58
CA GLU A 39 -28.50 -17.24 46.73
C GLU A 39 -27.92 -16.23 45.73
N ILE A 40 -28.77 -15.65 44.89
CA ILE A 40 -28.34 -14.65 43.90
C ILE A 40 -28.19 -13.30 44.60
N ASP A 41 -26.95 -12.82 44.79
CA ASP A 41 -26.74 -11.44 45.23
C ASP A 41 -27.13 -10.47 44.10
N PRO A 42 -28.21 -9.68 44.24
CA PRO A 42 -28.66 -8.75 43.20
C PRO A 42 -27.65 -7.63 42.91
N ARG A 43 -26.61 -7.47 43.73
CA ARG A 43 -25.54 -6.49 43.54
C ARG A 43 -24.40 -7.01 42.65
N GLY A 44 -24.33 -8.32 42.38
CA GLY A 44 -23.17 -8.96 41.77
C GLY A 44 -22.73 -8.32 40.46
N GLU A 45 -23.67 -8.10 39.55
CA GLU A 45 -23.42 -7.46 38.24
C GLU A 45 -22.82 -6.05 38.39
N LEU A 46 -23.40 -5.22 39.27
CA LEU A 46 -22.90 -3.87 39.51
C LEU A 46 -21.51 -3.89 40.16
N VAL A 47 -21.27 -4.79 41.12
CA VAL A 47 -19.96 -4.93 41.77
C VAL A 47 -18.89 -5.34 40.77
N GLN A 48 -19.21 -6.28 39.87
CA GLN A 48 -18.29 -6.70 38.81
C GLN A 48 -17.95 -5.54 37.86
N ALA A 49 -18.96 -4.78 37.43
CA ALA A 49 -18.76 -3.60 36.59
C ALA A 49 -17.90 -2.52 37.30
N LEU A 50 -18.11 -2.30 38.60
CA LEU A 50 -17.32 -1.36 39.40
C LEU A 50 -15.86 -1.82 39.57
N LEU A 51 -15.62 -3.11 39.78
CA LEU A 51 -14.28 -3.68 39.85
C LEU A 51 -13.54 -3.55 38.52
N GLU A 52 -14.23 -3.80 37.42
CA GLU A 52 -13.68 -3.63 36.08
C GLU A 52 -13.35 -2.16 35.79
N TYR A 53 -14.27 -1.24 36.09
CA TYR A 53 -14.01 0.20 36.00
C TYR A 53 -12.80 0.60 36.85
N LYS A 54 -12.71 0.14 38.10
CA LYS A 54 -11.59 0.43 38.98
C LYS A 54 -10.27 -0.06 38.37
N ARG A 55 -10.24 -1.29 37.85
CA ARG A 55 -9.05 -1.86 37.18
C ARG A 55 -8.60 -0.99 36.01
N TYR A 56 -9.53 -0.59 35.14
CA TYR A 56 -9.19 0.26 33.99
C TYR A 56 -8.77 1.67 34.40
N LYS A 57 -9.39 2.22 35.44
CA LYS A 57 -9.02 3.53 35.99
C LYS A 57 -7.58 3.51 36.51
N GLU A 58 -7.22 2.52 37.31
CA GLU A 58 -5.85 2.36 37.84
C GLU A 58 -4.83 2.19 36.70
N MET A 59 -5.12 1.36 35.70
CA MET A 59 -4.26 1.20 34.52
C MET A 59 -4.12 2.50 33.72
N SER A 60 -5.19 3.29 33.60
CA SER A 60 -5.14 4.58 32.90
C SER A 60 -4.24 5.59 33.60
N GLU A 61 -4.25 5.62 34.93
CA GLU A 61 -3.38 6.46 35.76
C GLU A 61 -1.91 6.04 35.62
N GLU A 62 -1.64 4.73 35.59
CA GLU A 62 -0.30 4.18 35.37
C GLU A 62 0.24 4.50 33.97
N LEU A 63 -0.59 4.36 32.93
CA LEU A 63 -0.24 4.74 31.57
C LEU A 63 0.05 6.24 31.44
N ALA A 64 -0.75 7.10 32.09
CA ALA A 64 -0.49 8.54 32.12
C ALA A 64 0.85 8.87 32.80
N PHE A 65 1.22 8.13 33.84
CA PHE A 65 2.53 8.25 34.47
C PHE A 65 3.68 7.82 33.53
N PHE A 66 3.53 6.70 32.81
CA PHE A 66 4.51 6.26 31.83
C PHE A 66 4.65 7.25 30.67
N GLU A 67 3.54 7.78 30.16
CA GLU A 67 3.53 8.80 29.12
C GLU A 67 4.31 10.05 29.56
N THR A 68 4.03 10.53 30.77
CA THR A 68 4.72 11.70 31.36
C THR A 68 6.21 11.43 31.54
N SER A 69 6.59 10.22 31.95
CA SER A 69 7.99 9.82 32.11
C SER A 69 8.71 9.71 30.77
N GLN A 70 8.07 9.12 29.76
CA GLN A 70 8.61 8.99 28.42
C GLN A 70 8.80 10.35 27.74
N ARG A 71 7.87 11.29 27.96
CA ARG A 71 7.96 12.67 27.45
C ARG A 71 9.21 13.40 27.95
N LYS A 72 9.75 13.04 29.12
CA LYS A 72 11.00 13.60 29.67
C LYS A 72 12.26 13.00 29.04
N LEU A 73 12.19 11.76 28.56
CA LEU A 73 13.33 11.06 27.96
C LEU A 73 13.46 11.34 26.46
N ASN A 74 12.34 11.28 25.74
CA ASN A 74 12.27 11.52 24.30
C ASN A 74 11.33 12.70 24.04
N PHE A 75 11.92 13.89 23.90
CA PHE A 75 11.16 15.09 23.55
C PHE A 75 10.66 14.98 22.10
N ARG A 76 9.33 14.89 21.91
CA ARG A 76 8.74 14.99 20.58
C ARG A 76 8.85 16.44 20.10
N SER A 77 9.73 16.68 19.12
CA SER A 77 9.83 17.98 18.46
C SER A 77 8.75 18.08 17.36
N ASN A 78 7.58 18.65 17.69
CA ASN A 78 6.63 19.35 16.79
C ASN A 78 5.29 19.69 17.49
N TYR A 79 5.32 20.16 18.75
CA TYR A 79 4.09 20.53 19.46
C TYR A 79 3.27 21.63 18.78
N SER A 80 3.91 22.50 17.98
CA SER A 80 3.22 23.58 17.27
C SER A 80 2.34 23.11 16.10
N GLU A 81 2.56 21.88 15.61
CA GLU A 81 1.77 21.26 14.53
C GLU A 81 0.77 20.22 15.04
N ASP A 82 0.77 19.91 16.34
CA ASP A 82 -0.14 18.95 16.97
C ASP A 82 -1.20 19.73 17.77
N PRO A 83 -2.27 20.21 17.13
CA PRO A 83 -3.29 20.97 17.84
C PRO A 83 -3.93 20.08 18.90
N ALA A 84 -3.86 20.52 20.16
CA ALA A 84 -4.60 19.95 21.30
C ALA A 84 -6.10 20.25 21.22
N GLU A 85 -6.68 20.23 20.02
CA GLU A 85 -8.12 20.26 19.85
C GLU A 85 -8.63 18.86 20.15
N ALA A 86 -9.53 18.75 21.14
CA ALA A 86 -10.30 17.53 21.33
C ALA A 86 -10.88 17.14 19.96
N PRO A 87 -10.73 15.87 19.51
CA PRO A 87 -11.27 15.48 18.22
C PRO A 87 -12.73 15.91 18.20
N PRO A 88 -13.19 16.65 17.17
CA PRO A 88 -14.59 17.02 17.07
C PRO A 88 -15.42 15.73 17.21
N GLU A 89 -16.54 15.81 17.95
CA GLU A 89 -17.45 14.70 18.20
C GLU A 89 -17.47 13.75 17.00
N TYR A 90 -17.20 12.46 17.23
CA TYR A 90 -17.03 11.48 16.15
C TYR A 90 -18.23 11.49 15.17
N GLU A 91 -19.42 11.84 15.67
CA GLU A 91 -20.64 12.07 14.90
C GLU A 91 -20.58 13.28 13.94
N VAL A 92 -19.87 14.35 14.29
CA VAL A 92 -19.66 15.53 13.44
C VAL A 92 -18.68 15.21 12.31
N LEU A 93 -17.65 14.41 12.58
CA LEU A 93 -16.68 13.97 11.57
C LEU A 93 -17.29 13.03 10.52
N LEU A 94 -18.25 12.18 10.93
CA LEU A 94 -18.89 11.20 10.06
C LEU A 94 -20.20 11.67 9.42
N LYS A 95 -20.73 12.85 9.81
CA LYS A 95 -22.06 13.34 9.40
C LYS A 95 -22.29 13.38 7.88
N ASN A 96 -21.21 13.50 7.11
CA ASN A 96 -21.26 13.69 5.66
C ASN A 96 -20.54 12.60 4.86
N VAL A 97 -20.08 11.52 5.52
CA VAL A 97 -19.32 10.46 4.85
C VAL A 97 -20.08 9.15 5.00
N SER A 98 -20.65 8.67 3.90
CA SER A 98 -21.27 7.36 3.85
C SER A 98 -20.21 6.26 3.80
N ILE A 99 -20.57 5.06 4.26
CA ILE A 99 -19.76 3.84 4.06
C ILE A 99 -19.41 3.63 2.57
N PHE A 100 -20.29 4.09 1.67
CA PHE A 100 -20.08 4.03 0.23
C PHE A 100 -18.97 4.96 -0.25
N ASP A 101 -18.84 6.13 0.36
CA ASP A 101 -17.78 7.10 0.04
C ASP A 101 -16.42 6.58 0.48
N LEU A 102 -16.36 5.95 1.66
CA LEU A 102 -15.15 5.26 2.14
C LEU A 102 -14.77 4.10 1.22
N ALA A 103 -15.74 3.26 0.81
CA ALA A 103 -15.49 2.17 -0.12
C ALA A 103 -14.99 2.65 -1.49
N LYS A 104 -15.54 3.77 -1.99
CA LYS A 104 -15.12 4.39 -3.25
C LYS A 104 -13.71 4.99 -3.15
N ALA A 105 -13.39 5.67 -2.05
CA ALA A 105 -12.05 6.19 -1.79
C ALA A 105 -11.03 5.07 -1.68
N PHE A 106 -11.37 3.98 -0.98
CA PHE A 106 -10.52 2.80 -0.83
C PHE A 106 -10.28 2.08 -2.17
N LYS A 107 -11.34 1.89 -2.97
CA LYS A 107 -11.21 1.34 -4.33
C LYS A 107 -10.31 2.19 -5.21
N LYS A 108 -10.48 3.52 -5.19
CA LYS A 108 -9.63 4.45 -5.95
C LYS A 108 -8.17 4.42 -5.48
N ALA A 109 -7.94 4.26 -4.17
CA ALA A 109 -6.60 4.08 -3.64
C ALA A 109 -5.96 2.78 -4.12
N LEU A 110 -6.70 1.66 -4.10
CA LEU A 110 -6.24 0.38 -4.65
C LEU A 110 -5.95 0.44 -6.15
N GLU A 111 -6.78 1.13 -6.93
CA GLU A 111 -6.55 1.34 -8.37
C GLU A 111 -5.36 2.27 -8.63
N GLY A 112 -5.08 3.21 -7.72
CA GLY A 112 -3.93 4.12 -7.77
C GLY A 112 -2.60 3.48 -7.35
N VAL A 113 -2.66 2.41 -6.56
CA VAL A 113 -1.50 1.52 -6.34
C VAL A 113 -1.31 0.72 -7.61
N LYS A 114 -0.58 1.31 -8.57
CA LYS A 114 0.07 0.51 -9.60
C LYS A 114 0.86 -0.55 -8.85
N GLN A 115 0.54 -1.83 -9.10
CA GLN A 115 1.44 -2.92 -8.72
C GLN A 115 2.84 -2.45 -9.09
N PRO A 116 3.84 -2.51 -8.19
CA PRO A 116 5.20 -2.32 -8.64
C PRO A 116 5.31 -3.24 -9.83
N VAL A 117 5.56 -2.67 -11.00
CA VAL A 117 5.98 -3.47 -12.14
C VAL A 117 7.22 -4.10 -11.56
N VAL A 118 7.10 -5.36 -11.14
CA VAL A 118 8.24 -6.17 -10.86
C VAL A 118 8.88 -6.23 -12.23
N HIS A 119 9.74 -5.24 -12.49
CA HIS A 119 10.79 -5.41 -13.45
C HIS A 119 11.60 -6.51 -12.80
N GLU A 120 11.16 -7.75 -13.03
CA GLU A 120 12.09 -8.82 -13.25
C GLU A 120 12.99 -8.23 -14.33
N VAL A 121 14.09 -7.64 -13.88
CA VAL A 121 15.20 -7.33 -14.75
C VAL A 121 15.66 -8.71 -15.18
N MET A 122 15.00 -9.26 -16.20
CA MET A 122 15.62 -10.22 -17.07
C MET A 122 16.85 -9.48 -17.56
N LYS A 123 17.99 -9.75 -16.93
CA LYS A 123 19.28 -9.29 -17.38
C LYS A 123 19.46 -9.92 -18.74
N ILE A 124 19.10 -9.19 -19.77
CA ILE A 124 19.35 -9.59 -21.14
C ILE A 124 20.85 -9.34 -21.33
N ASN A 125 21.65 -10.34 -20.95
CA ASN A 125 23.10 -10.38 -21.09
C ASN A 125 23.46 -10.61 -22.56
N ILE A 126 23.06 -9.71 -23.45
CA ILE A 126 23.49 -9.76 -24.85
C ILE A 126 24.61 -8.74 -24.98
N SER A 127 25.82 -9.22 -25.19
CA SER A 127 26.95 -8.33 -25.49
C SER A 127 26.82 -7.77 -26.92
N ILE A 128 27.35 -6.57 -27.13
CA ILE A 128 27.51 -6.00 -28.47
C ILE A 128 28.38 -6.95 -29.32
N ASP A 129 29.42 -7.54 -28.72
CA ASP A 129 30.35 -8.45 -29.41
C ASP A 129 29.64 -9.72 -29.92
N GLU A 130 28.72 -10.28 -29.13
CA GLU A 130 27.93 -11.45 -29.53
C GLU A 130 26.98 -11.13 -30.70
N GLN A 131 26.42 -9.91 -30.72
CA GLN A 131 25.59 -9.46 -31.83
C GLN A 131 26.40 -9.19 -33.09
N ILE A 132 27.63 -8.67 -32.95
CA ILE A 132 28.55 -8.49 -34.06
C ILE A 132 28.86 -9.85 -34.72
N GLU A 133 29.21 -10.87 -33.93
CA GLU A 133 29.44 -12.22 -34.45
C GLU A 133 28.21 -12.82 -35.13
N TYR A 134 27.02 -12.63 -34.54
CA TYR A 134 25.76 -13.11 -35.09
C TYR A 134 25.47 -12.52 -36.47
N ILE A 135 25.64 -11.20 -36.64
CA ILE A 135 25.42 -10.51 -37.92
C ILE A 135 26.44 -10.99 -38.98
N LEU A 136 27.71 -11.15 -38.61
CA LEU A 136 28.75 -11.61 -39.52
C LEU A 136 28.50 -13.05 -40.00
N LYS A 137 28.11 -13.97 -39.10
CA LYS A 137 27.76 -15.36 -39.47
C LYS A 137 26.61 -15.41 -40.47
N LEU A 138 25.56 -14.62 -40.24
CA LEU A 138 24.44 -14.56 -41.16
C LEU A 138 24.84 -14.02 -42.52
N LEU A 139 25.70 -13.00 -42.57
CA LEU A 139 26.21 -12.43 -43.82
C LEU A 139 27.21 -13.33 -44.56
N ASP A 140 27.87 -14.24 -43.85
CA ASP A 140 28.70 -15.29 -44.45
C ASP A 140 27.84 -16.33 -45.19
N GLU A 141 26.68 -16.68 -44.62
CA GLU A 141 25.72 -17.59 -45.26
C GLU A 141 24.92 -16.89 -46.37
N ASN A 142 24.55 -15.63 -46.13
CA ASN A 142 23.72 -14.84 -47.04
C ASN A 142 24.44 -13.54 -47.39
N LYS A 143 24.97 -13.44 -48.61
CA LYS A 143 25.72 -12.25 -49.08
C LYS A 143 24.96 -10.92 -48.98
N ARG A 144 23.61 -10.98 -48.91
CA ARG A 144 22.70 -9.84 -48.80
C ARG A 144 21.57 -10.17 -47.85
N ILE A 145 21.30 -9.30 -46.87
CA ILE A 145 20.23 -9.48 -45.89
C ILE A 145 19.48 -8.17 -45.68
N HIS A 146 18.15 -8.22 -45.66
CA HIS A 146 17.32 -7.08 -45.30
C HIS A 146 17.33 -6.86 -43.78
N PHE A 147 17.45 -5.61 -43.34
CA PHE A 147 17.42 -5.25 -41.92
C PHE A 147 16.13 -5.75 -41.24
N LEU A 148 14.98 -5.58 -41.90
CA LEU A 148 13.71 -6.08 -41.37
C LEU A 148 13.71 -7.60 -41.19
N THR A 149 14.37 -8.35 -42.08
CA THR A 149 14.49 -9.81 -41.95
C THR A 149 15.40 -10.22 -40.79
N LEU A 150 16.45 -9.45 -40.52
CA LEU A 150 17.36 -9.65 -39.39
C LEU A 150 16.65 -9.44 -38.05
N VAL A 151 15.78 -8.42 -37.94
CA VAL A 151 15.11 -8.08 -36.67
C VAL A 151 13.76 -8.76 -36.46
N ASN A 152 13.09 -9.25 -37.51
CA ASN A 152 11.79 -9.94 -37.41
C ASN A 152 11.77 -11.13 -36.40
N PRO A 153 12.80 -12.00 -36.31
CA PRO A 153 12.79 -13.08 -35.31
C PRO A 153 13.00 -12.59 -33.86
N MET A 154 13.34 -11.32 -33.64
CA MET A 154 13.64 -10.77 -32.32
C MET A 154 12.36 -10.32 -31.60
N ARG A 155 12.05 -10.96 -30.47
CA ARG A 155 10.85 -10.64 -29.68
C ARG A 155 11.02 -9.45 -28.73
N GLU A 156 12.26 -9.12 -28.38
CA GLU A 156 12.58 -8.14 -27.34
C GLU A 156 13.10 -6.84 -27.94
N ARG A 157 12.53 -5.70 -27.52
CA ARG A 157 12.93 -4.36 -28.01
C ARG A 157 14.40 -4.05 -27.75
N ILE A 158 14.93 -4.44 -26.59
CA ILE A 158 16.33 -4.17 -26.24
C ILE A 158 17.30 -4.93 -27.15
N ARG A 159 16.95 -6.15 -27.58
CA ARG A 159 17.76 -6.92 -28.53
C ARG A 159 17.85 -6.19 -29.86
N ILE A 160 16.73 -5.67 -30.37
CA ILE A 160 16.70 -4.88 -31.62
C ILE A 160 17.62 -3.65 -31.51
N VAL A 161 17.59 -2.93 -30.38
CA VAL A 161 18.45 -1.76 -30.14
C VAL A 161 19.93 -2.16 -30.13
N ILE A 162 20.30 -3.23 -29.43
CA ILE A 162 21.70 -3.70 -29.35
C ILE A 162 22.19 -4.19 -30.72
N THR A 163 21.35 -4.92 -31.46
CA THR A 163 21.68 -5.36 -32.84
C THR A 163 21.87 -4.17 -33.77
N PHE A 164 21.07 -3.11 -33.63
CA PHE A 164 21.25 -1.88 -34.42
C PHE A 164 22.56 -1.16 -34.07
N ILE A 165 22.93 -1.11 -32.78
CA ILE A 165 24.23 -0.56 -32.34
C ILE A 165 25.39 -1.39 -32.89
N ALA A 166 25.31 -2.73 -32.81
CA ALA A 166 26.32 -3.64 -33.36
C ALA A 166 26.48 -3.47 -34.88
N LEU A 167 25.38 -3.26 -35.61
CA LEU A 167 25.38 -2.97 -37.04
C LEU A 167 26.10 -1.65 -37.35
N LEU A 168 25.78 -0.57 -36.62
CA LEU A 168 26.47 0.71 -36.79
C LEU A 168 27.97 0.62 -36.48
N GLU A 169 28.35 -0.18 -35.48
CA GLU A 169 29.76 -0.44 -35.16
C GLU A 169 30.44 -1.20 -36.31
N LEU A 170 29.79 -2.20 -36.91
CA LEU A 170 30.31 -2.93 -38.06
C LEU A 170 30.48 -2.06 -39.32
N VAL A 171 29.57 -1.10 -39.54
CA VAL A 171 29.71 -0.10 -40.61
C VAL A 171 30.88 0.84 -40.32
N LYS A 172 31.02 1.29 -39.07
CA LYS A 172 32.15 2.13 -38.63
C LYS A 172 33.49 1.40 -38.79
N MET A 173 33.52 0.09 -38.55
CA MET A 173 34.69 -0.78 -38.79
C MET A 173 34.90 -1.15 -40.27
N GLN A 174 34.07 -0.64 -41.19
CA GLN A 174 34.12 -0.91 -42.63
C GLN A 174 34.00 -2.40 -43.00
N ARG A 175 33.38 -3.22 -42.15
CA ARG A 175 33.17 -4.66 -42.40
C ARG A 175 31.90 -4.94 -43.19
N ILE A 176 30.92 -4.03 -43.13
CA ILE A 176 29.60 -4.16 -43.75
C ILE A 176 29.23 -2.82 -44.41
N GLY A 177 28.60 -2.88 -45.57
CA GLY A 177 27.98 -1.76 -46.25
C GLY A 177 26.46 -1.79 -46.15
N ILE A 178 25.83 -0.63 -46.32
CA ILE A 178 24.37 -0.46 -46.35
C ILE A 178 23.97 0.01 -47.74
N GLU A 179 23.06 -0.72 -48.39
CA GLU A 179 22.40 -0.33 -49.64
C GLU A 179 20.95 0.07 -49.35
N GLY A 180 20.44 1.07 -50.09
CA GLY A 180 19.03 1.46 -50.01
C GLY A 180 18.11 0.33 -50.51
N SER A 181 16.98 0.12 -49.82
CA SER A 181 15.93 -0.80 -50.25
C SER A 181 14.77 -0.03 -50.87
N ASP A 182 14.03 -0.65 -51.79
CA ASP A 182 12.79 -0.10 -52.35
C ASP A 182 11.65 -0.07 -51.30
N ASN A 183 11.81 -0.80 -50.20
CA ASN A 183 10.84 -0.84 -49.11
C ASN A 183 11.04 0.35 -48.15
N PHE A 184 9.95 1.04 -47.82
CA PHE A 184 9.94 2.10 -46.83
C PHE A 184 10.39 1.57 -45.46
N ASN A 185 11.36 2.25 -44.83
CA ASN A 185 11.97 1.88 -43.54
C ASN A 185 12.77 0.57 -43.51
N ASP A 186 13.33 0.13 -44.65
CA ASP A 186 14.22 -1.03 -44.74
C ASP A 186 15.51 -0.69 -45.49
N PHE A 187 16.57 -1.46 -45.24
CA PHE A 187 17.85 -1.33 -45.93
C PHE A 187 18.54 -2.68 -46.02
N VAL A 188 19.38 -2.85 -47.04
CA VAL A 188 20.08 -4.11 -47.33
C VAL A 188 21.50 -4.04 -46.79
N LEU A 189 21.89 -5.07 -46.04
CA LEU A 189 23.22 -5.28 -45.52
C LEU A 189 24.04 -6.10 -46.50
N ILE A 190 25.24 -5.61 -46.83
CA ILE A 190 26.21 -6.28 -47.69
C ILE A 190 27.53 -6.47 -46.94
N LYS A 191 28.11 -7.66 -47.01
CA LYS A 191 29.46 -7.88 -46.46
C LYS A 191 30.49 -7.20 -47.37
N LEU A 192 31.31 -6.32 -46.79
CA LEU A 192 32.48 -5.79 -47.48
C LEU A 192 33.60 -6.81 -47.31
N ASN A 193 34.04 -7.42 -48.39
CA ASN A 193 35.28 -8.21 -48.36
C ASN A 193 36.45 -7.24 -48.22
N ASP A 194 37.49 -7.62 -47.47
CA ASP A 194 38.73 -6.86 -47.17
C ASP A 194 39.57 -6.52 -48.43
N GLY A 195 38.96 -5.96 -49.47
CA GLY A 195 39.61 -5.76 -50.76
C GLY A 195 38.84 -5.01 -51.83
N GLN A 196 37.74 -4.31 -51.52
CA GLN A 196 37.18 -3.33 -52.47
C GLN A 196 36.97 -1.99 -51.79
N ASN A 197 37.95 -1.11 -52.01
CA ASN A 197 37.84 0.33 -51.79
C ASN A 197 36.74 0.92 -52.69
N ILE A 198 36.19 2.01 -52.17
CA ILE A 198 35.39 3.07 -52.81
C ILE A 198 35.71 3.24 -54.31
#